data_AF-A0A950GPV9-F1
#
_entry.id   AF-A0A950GPV9-F1
#
_cell.length_a   1.000
_cell.length_b   1.000
_cell.length_c   1.000
_cell.angle_alpha   90.00
_cell.angle_beta   90.00
_cell.angle_gamma   90.00
#
_symmetry.space_group_name_H-M   'P 1'
#
loop_
_entity.id
_entity.type
_entity.pdbx_description
1 polymer ?
#
loop_
_entity_poly.entity_id
_entity_poly.type
_entity_poly.pdbx_seq_one_letter_code
_entity_poly.pdbx_strand_id
1 'polypeptide(L)'
;MGRRLNFADRDFFEQRIKALVADSSKIVWHHLSERRLSLRHILETLRKGEIMDGPTRDEWGDWRAKFHRVVAGRRVQVVVAYKGDHVVVVTAI
;
A
#
# COMPACT_ATOMS: atom_id res chain seq x y z
N MET A 1 -22.41 6.21 14.42
CA MET A 1 -22.86 5.69 13.12
C MET A 1 -21.64 5.58 12.21
N GLY A 2 -20.97 4.42 12.20
CA GLY A 2 -19.72 4.24 11.47
C GLY A 2 -19.97 4.16 9.97
N ARG A 3 -19.46 5.13 9.20
CA ARG A 3 -19.50 5.11 7.73
C ARG A 3 -18.85 3.80 7.28
N ARG A 4 -19.63 2.89 6.69
CA ARG A 4 -19.11 1.62 6.15
C ARG A 4 -18.15 1.98 5.02
N LEU A 5 -16.85 1.93 5.28
CA LEU A 5 -15.83 2.22 4.28
C LEU A 5 -15.90 1.11 3.22
N ASN A 6 -16.26 1.46 1.99
CA ASN A 6 -16.39 0.50 0.90
C ASN A 6 -15.02 0.28 0.25
N PHE A 7 -14.17 -0.49 0.91
CA PHE A 7 -12.84 -0.84 0.40
C PHE A 7 -12.86 -1.81 -0.78
N ALA A 8 -14.03 -2.32 -1.21
CA ALA A 8 -14.16 -3.00 -2.49
C ALA A 8 -14.04 -2.03 -3.68
N ASP A 9 -14.30 -0.74 -3.45
CA ASP A 9 -14.05 0.29 -4.44
C ASP A 9 -12.55 0.59 -4.52
N ARG A 10 -11.97 0.32 -5.69
CA ARG A 10 -10.53 0.46 -5.94
C ARG A 10 -10.07 1.90 -5.77
N ASP A 11 -10.84 2.86 -6.26
CA ASP A 11 -10.48 4.28 -6.23
C ASP A 11 -10.49 4.81 -4.79
N PHE A 12 -11.53 4.48 -4.02
CA PHE A 12 -11.64 4.81 -2.60
C PHE A 12 -10.49 4.20 -1.78
N PHE A 13 -10.18 2.92 -2.00
CA PHE A 13 -9.05 2.27 -1.33
C PHE A 13 -7.73 2.95 -1.69
N GLU A 14 -7.50 3.23 -2.97
CA GLU A 14 -6.30 3.91 -3.44
C GLU A 14 -6.14 5.30 -2.80
N GLN A 15 -7.18 6.12 -2.82
CA GLN A 15 -7.19 7.44 -2.18
C GLN A 15 -6.89 7.32 -0.68
N ARG A 16 -7.46 6.31 0.01
CA ARG A 16 -7.22 6.09 1.44
C ARG A 16 -5.77 5.72 1.74
N ILE A 17 -5.17 4.81 0.96
CA ILE A 17 -3.76 4.46 1.12
C ILE A 17 -2.87 5.68 0.84
N LYS A 18 -3.12 6.42 -0.24
CA LYS A 18 -2.36 7.63 -0.59
C LYS A 18 -2.42 8.68 0.53
N ALA A 19 -3.59 8.88 1.13
CA ALA A 19 -3.76 9.79 2.26
C ALA A 19 -2.96 9.36 3.50
N LEU A 20 -2.93 8.05 3.81
CA LEU A 20 -2.18 7.54 4.96
C LEU A 20 -0.67 7.60 4.72
N VAL A 21 -0.20 7.26 3.52
CA VAL A 21 1.22 7.27 3.16
C VAL A 21 1.78 8.70 3.00
N ALA A 22 0.92 9.71 2.95
CA ALA A 22 1.34 11.11 3.10
C ALA A 22 1.96 11.35 4.49
N ASP A 23 1.45 10.69 5.52
CA ASP A 23 1.99 10.71 6.88
C ASP A 23 2.84 9.46 7.16
N SER A 24 4.17 9.65 7.23
CA SER A 24 5.11 8.56 7.51
C SER A 24 4.88 7.85 8.84
N SER A 25 4.23 8.50 9.82
CA SER A 25 3.92 7.88 11.12
C SER A 25 2.82 6.81 11.01
N LYS A 26 2.05 6.82 9.92
CA LYS A 26 1.00 5.84 9.62
C LYS A 26 1.50 4.65 8.82
N ILE A 27 2.81 4.53 8.61
CA ILE A 27 3.41 3.45 7.83
C ILE A 27 4.19 2.53 8.75
N VAL A 28 3.78 1.27 8.78
CA VAL A 28 4.47 0.20 9.52
C VAL A 28 5.20 -0.68 8.50
N TRP A 29 6.50 -0.87 8.71
CA TRP A 29 7.35 -1.67 7.82
C TRP A 29 7.45 -3.10 8.37
N HIS A 30 6.96 -4.09 7.62
CA HIS A 30 6.97 -5.49 8.05
C HIS A 30 7.67 -6.35 7.00
N HIS A 31 8.68 -7.12 7.41
CA HIS A 31 9.44 -8.01 6.52
C HIS A 31 9.92 -7.37 5.20
N LEU A 32 10.43 -6.13 5.23
CA LEU A 32 11.30 -5.63 4.18
C LEU A 32 12.63 -6.40 4.22
N SER A 33 12.62 -7.62 3.68
CA SER A 33 13.86 -8.34 3.39
C SER A 33 14.68 -7.42 2.49
N GLU A 34 15.91 -7.11 2.87
CA GLU A 34 16.80 -6.16 2.18
C GLU A 34 16.91 -6.46 0.68
N ARG A 35 16.00 -5.88 -0.09
CA ARG A 35 16.10 -5.77 -1.54
C ARG A 35 16.58 -4.35 -1.80
N ARG A 36 17.33 -4.16 -2.89
CA ARG A 36 18.00 -2.90 -3.31
C ARG A 36 17.03 -1.74 -3.63
N LEU A 37 15.89 -1.68 -2.96
CA LEU A 37 14.86 -0.67 -3.04
C LEU A 37 14.99 0.24 -1.82
N SER A 38 15.28 1.50 -2.08
CA SER A 38 15.24 2.53 -1.05
C SER A 38 13.80 2.77 -0.60
N LEU A 39 13.61 3.16 0.66
CA LEU A 39 12.31 3.59 1.20
C LEU A 39 11.63 4.63 0.29
N ARG A 40 12.41 5.53 -0.32
CA ARG A 40 11.92 6.50 -1.31
C ARG A 40 11.20 5.84 -2.49
N HIS A 41 11.74 4.76 -3.06
CA HIS A 41 11.11 4.06 -4.18
C HIS A 41 9.77 3.42 -3.76
N ILE A 42 9.72 2.87 -2.55
CA ILE A 42 8.49 2.29 -1.99
C ILE A 42 7.44 3.38 -1.79
N LEU A 43 7.81 4.49 -1.14
CA LEU A 43 6.92 5.63 -0.91
C LEU A 43 6.44 6.27 -2.21
N GLU A 44 7.30 6.45 -3.21
CA GLU A 44 6.88 6.97 -4.51
C GLU A 44 5.93 6.02 -5.24
N THR A 45 6.12 4.70 -5.09
CA THR A 45 5.21 3.69 -5.63
C THR A 45 3.84 3.75 -4.94
N LEU A 46 3.79 3.92 -3.63
CA LEU A 46 2.52 4.03 -2.90
C LEU A 46 1.80 5.37 -3.13
N ARG A 47 2.55 6.47 -3.29
CA ARG A 47 1.97 7.81 -3.50
C ARG A 47 1.48 8.03 -4.92
N LYS A 48 2.23 7.54 -5.90
CA LYS A 48 2.03 7.88 -7.31
C LYS A 48 1.81 6.66 -8.20
N GLY A 49 2.01 5.45 -7.68
CA GLY A 49 1.72 4.23 -8.42
C GLY A 49 0.22 3.97 -8.49
N GLU A 50 -0.09 2.84 -9.10
CA GLU A 50 -1.45 2.37 -9.34
C GLU A 50 -1.60 0.97 -8.73
N ILE A 51 -2.81 0.65 -8.29
CA ILE A 51 -3.12 -0.71 -7.81
C ILE A 51 -3.06 -1.69 -8.99
N MET A 52 -2.14 -2.64 -8.95
CA MET A 52 -2.06 -3.76 -9.89
C MET A 52 -3.10 -4.84 -9.61
N ASP A 53 -3.33 -5.12 -8.31
CA ASP A 53 -4.12 -6.24 -7.83
C ASP A 53 -4.76 -5.90 -6.47
N GLY A 54 -5.98 -6.36 -6.26
CA GLY A 54 -6.83 -5.94 -5.14
C GLY A 54 -7.57 -4.62 -5.42
N PRO A 55 -8.22 -4.04 -4.40
CA PRO A 55 -8.22 -4.44 -2.99
C PRO A 55 -8.96 -5.78 -2.73
N THR A 56 -8.28 -6.70 -2.04
CA THR A 56 -8.84 -7.99 -1.61
C THR A 56 -8.75 -8.14 -0.10
N ARG A 57 -9.69 -8.88 0.48
CA ARG A 57 -9.67 -9.19 1.91
C ARG A 57 -8.88 -10.48 2.14
N ASP A 58 -8.01 -10.48 3.15
CA ASP A 58 -7.33 -11.70 3.57
C ASP A 58 -8.18 -12.52 4.54
N GLU A 59 -7.65 -13.68 4.95
CA GLU A 59 -8.28 -14.63 5.88
C GLU A 59 -8.53 -14.05 7.28
N TRP A 60 -7.83 -12.97 7.65
CA TRP A 60 -8.01 -12.27 8.93
C TRP A 60 -8.92 -11.04 8.81
N GLY A 61 -9.44 -10.77 7.61
CA GLY A 61 -10.35 -9.66 7.34
C GLY A 61 -9.66 -8.31 7.08
N ASP A 62 -8.32 -8.29 6.99
CA ASP A 62 -7.54 -7.12 6.60
C ASP A 62 -7.63 -6.92 5.08
N TRP A 63 -7.63 -5.66 4.64
CA TRP A 63 -7.66 -5.33 3.21
C TRP A 63 -6.25 -5.20 2.67
N ARG A 64 -5.95 -5.90 1.57
CA ARG A 64 -4.65 -5.90 0.91
C ARG A 64 -4.74 -5.42 -0.53
N ALA A 65 -3.71 -4.75 -0.99
CA ALA A 65 -3.54 -4.41 -2.40
C ALA A 65 -2.07 -4.43 -2.80
N LYS A 66 -1.82 -4.68 -4.08
CA LYS A 66 -0.50 -4.59 -4.69
C LYS A 66 -0.44 -3.34 -5.54
N PHE A 67 0.48 -2.44 -5.23
CA PHE A 67 0.80 -1.27 -6.03
C PHE A 67 1.97 -1.58 -6.97
N HIS A 68 1.99 -0.95 -8.13
CA HIS A 68 3.18 -0.96 -8.97
C HIS A 68 3.50 0.42 -9.55
N ARG A 69 4.78 0.64 -9.83
CA ARG A 69 5.26 1.83 -10.54
C ARG A 69 6.64 1.54 -11.14
N VAL A 70 6.97 2.20 -12.25
CA VAL A 70 8.37 2.26 -12.72
C VAL A 70 9.06 3.45 -12.05
N VAL A 71 10.11 3.18 -11.28
CA VAL A 71 10.90 4.19 -10.56
C VAL A 71 12.37 3.99 -10.92
N ALA A 72 13.03 5.04 -11.44
CA ALA A 72 14.43 4.98 -11.90
C ALA A 72 14.72 3.80 -12.85
N GLY A 73 13.82 3.56 -13.81
CA GLY A 73 13.95 2.45 -14.78
C GLY A 73 13.71 1.05 -14.20
N ARG A 74 13.34 0.93 -12.93
CA ARG A 74 13.01 -0.35 -12.27
C ARG A 74 11.52 -0.45 -12.04
N ARG A 75 10.94 -1.62 -12.34
CA ARG A 75 9.57 -1.93 -11.93
C ARG A 75 9.59 -2.24 -10.44
N VAL A 76 8.91 -1.42 -9.66
CA VAL A 76 8.72 -1.58 -8.22
C VAL A 76 7.30 -2.05 -7.98
N GLN A 77 7.15 -3.09 -7.17
CA GLN A 77 5.86 -3.63 -6.73
C GLN A 77 5.82 -3.64 -5.21
N VAL A 78 4.76 -3.07 -4.63
CA VAL A 78 4.62 -2.95 -3.18
C VAL A 78 3.29 -3.56 -2.77
N VAL A 79 3.31 -4.57 -1.91
CA VAL A 79 2.09 -5.11 -1.30
C VAL A 79 1.87 -4.42 0.04
N VAL A 80 0.67 -3.89 0.22
CA VAL A 80 0.25 -3.23 1.44
C VAL A 80 -0.98 -3.88 2.04
N ALA A 81 -1.06 -3.86 3.36
CA ALA A 81 -2.26 -4.16 4.12
C ALA A 81 -2.75 -2.89 4.82
N TYR A 82 -4.05 -2.64 4.76
CA TYR A 82 -4.72 -1.55 5.48
C TYR A 82 -5.23 -2.06 6.82
N LYS A 83 -4.84 -1.36 7.90
CA LYS A 83 -5.26 -1.64 9.28
C LYS A 83 -5.83 -0.40 9.94
N GLY A 84 -7.00 0.04 9.45
CA GLY A 84 -7.81 1.09 10.09
C GLY A 84 -7.18 2.49 10.08
N ASP A 85 -6.18 2.72 10.93
CA ASP A 85 -5.47 4.00 11.05
C ASP A 85 -4.07 3.99 10.41
N HIS A 86 -3.53 2.81 10.09
CA HIS A 86 -2.19 2.67 9.52
C HIS A 86 -2.15 1.70 8.33
N VAL A 87 -1.06 1.77 7.58
CA VAL A 87 -0.74 0.91 6.44
C VAL A 87 0.49 0.09 6.78
N VAL A 88 0.39 -1.22 6.60
CA VAL A 88 1.52 -2.14 6.75
C VAL A 88 2.09 -2.43 5.37
N VAL A 89 3.35 -2.12 5.14
CA VAL A 89 4.08 -2.55 3.95
C VAL A 89 4.56 -3.97 4.20
N VAL A 90 4.04 -4.94 3.45
CA VAL A 90 4.27 -6.38 3.64
C VAL A 90 5.43 -6.88 2.79
N THR A 91 5.51 -6.44 1.53
CA THR A 91 6.64 -6.77 0.65
C THR A 91 6.86 -5.65 -0.36
N ALA A 92 8.12 -5.47 -0.77
CA ALA A 92 8.52 -4.62 -1.87
C ALA A 92 9.50 -5.39 -2.78
N ILE A 93 9.23 -5.42 -4.08
CA ILE A 93 10.01 -6.16 -5.09
C ILE A 93 10.38 -5.23 -6.24
#